data_AF-A0A3C0IVT4-F1
#
_entry.id   AF-A0A3C0IVT4-F1
#
_cell.length_a   1.000
_cell.length_b   1.000
_cell.length_c   1.000
_cell.angle_alpha   90.00
_cell.angle_beta   90.00
_cell.angle_gamma   90.00
#
_symmetry.space_group_name_H-M   'P 1'
#
loop_
_entity.id
_entity.type
_entity.pdbx_description
1 polymer ?
#
loop_
_entity_poly.entity_id
_entity_poly.type
_entity_poly.pdbx_seq_one_letter_code
_entity_poly.pdbx_strand_id
1 'polypeptide(L)' 'AGIPLHASIAMATSTPARIIGLADRKGRIQPGMDADVVLLDAETLEVKATLVMGCTVFERQYSDRSVDL' A
#
# COMPACT_ATOMS: atom_id res chain seq x y z
N ALA A 1 8.52 14.31 -13.57
CA ALA A 1 7.92 12.98 -13.81
C ALA A 1 9.00 12.08 -14.42
N GLY A 2 9.09 10.80 -14.03
CA GLY A 2 10.14 9.87 -14.51
C GLY A 2 10.82 9.00 -13.44
N ILE A 3 10.37 9.04 -12.18
CA ILE A 3 10.92 8.18 -11.13
C ILE A 3 10.32 6.76 -11.29
N PRO A 4 11.14 5.69 -11.31
CA PRO A 4 10.63 4.33 -11.35
C PRO A 4 9.68 4.03 -10.17
N LEU A 5 8.60 3.28 -10.42
CA LEU A 5 7.59 3.00 -9.40
C LEU A 5 8.19 2.43 -8.10
N HIS A 6 9.11 1.47 -8.21
CA HIS A 6 9.76 0.87 -7.04
C HIS A 6 10.53 1.90 -6.18
N ALA A 7 11.13 2.91 -6.81
CA ALA A 7 11.82 3.98 -6.09
C ALA A 7 10.81 4.90 -5.38
N SER A 8 9.69 5.24 -6.03
CA SER A 8 8.60 5.98 -5.40
C SER A 8 7.97 5.24 -4.21
N ILE A 9 7.75 3.93 -4.34
CA ILE A 9 7.25 3.09 -3.23
C ILE A 9 8.26 3.05 -2.09
N ALA A 10 9.56 2.90 -2.38
CA ALA A 10 10.59 2.92 -1.36
C ALA A 10 10.65 4.28 -0.62
N MET A 11 10.44 5.39 -1.33
CA MET A 11 10.35 6.73 -0.73
C MET A 11 9.13 6.88 0.18
N ALA A 12 8.01 6.24 -0.14
CA ALA A 12 6.80 6.27 0.68
C ALA A 12 6.80 5.29 1.86
N THR A 13 7.70 4.29 1.89
CA THR A 13 7.63 3.15 2.83
C THR A 13 8.95 2.89 3.57
N SER A 14 9.84 2.09 2.99
CA SER A 14 11.06 1.60 3.65
C SER A 14 12.07 2.70 3.99
N THR A 15 12.12 3.77 3.20
CA THR A 15 13.05 4.89 3.43
C THR A 15 12.69 5.67 4.69
N PRO A 16 11.48 6.24 4.85
CA PRO A 16 11.11 6.92 6.08
C PRO A 16 11.15 5.97 7.28
N ALA A 17 10.71 4.72 7.15
CA ALA A 17 10.79 3.73 8.24
C ALA A 17 12.23 3.54 8.75
N ARG A 18 13.23 3.50 7.86
CA ARG A 18 14.64 3.43 8.27
C ARG A 18 15.11 4.70 8.95
N ILE A 19 14.74 5.87 8.41
CA ILE A 19 15.17 7.17 8.94
C ILE A 19 14.64 7.40 10.37
N ILE A 20 13.42 6.96 10.67
CA ILE A 20 12.77 7.16 11.97
C ILE A 20 12.89 5.95 12.92
N GLY A 21 13.70 4.94 12.56
CA GLY A 21 13.99 3.80 13.45
C GLY A 21 12.87 2.78 13.59
N LEU A 22 12.01 2.61 12.56
CA LEU A 22 10.91 1.64 12.53
C LEU A 22 11.12 0.53 11.49
N ALA A 23 12.31 0.39 10.91
CA ALA A 23 12.58 -0.56 9.82
C ALA A 23 12.50 -2.04 10.23
N ASP A 24 12.51 -2.34 11.53
CA ASP A 24 12.29 -3.66 12.11
C ASP A 24 10.83 -4.13 12.00
N ARG A 25 9.88 -3.19 11.90
CA ARG A 25 8.42 -3.50 11.93
C ARG A 25 7.59 -2.80 10.87
N LYS A 26 8.10 -1.79 10.16
CA LYS A 26 7.36 -1.01 9.13
C LYS A 26 8.12 -0.92 7.80
N GLY A 27 7.37 -0.64 6.74
CA GLY A 27 7.90 -0.19 5.45
C GLY A 27 8.37 -1.31 4.51
N ARG A 28 8.16 -2.59 4.85
CA ARG A 28 8.30 -3.72 3.92
C ARG A 28 7.19 -4.74 4.15
N ILE A 29 6.97 -5.60 3.17
CA ILE A 29 6.06 -6.75 3.27
C ILE A 29 6.93 -7.98 3.50
N GLN A 30 7.01 -8.42 4.76
CA GLN A 30 7.82 -9.57 5.19
C GLN A 30 7.20 -10.18 6.46
N PRO A 31 7.35 -11.49 6.70
CA PRO A 31 6.96 -12.09 7.98
C PRO A 31 7.60 -11.37 9.19
N GLY A 32 6.80 -11.17 10.24
CA GLY A 32 7.22 -10.50 11.48
C GLY A 32 7.05 -8.98 11.51
N MET A 33 6.61 -8.36 10.41
CA MET A 33 6.31 -6.92 10.35
C MET A 33 4.85 -6.63 10.69
N ASP A 34 4.56 -5.39 11.07
CA ASP A 34 3.19 -4.94 11.27
C ASP A 34 2.43 -5.02 9.93
N ALA A 35 1.20 -5.53 9.95
CA ALA A 35 0.36 -5.70 8.77
C ALA A 35 -0.31 -4.38 8.33
N ASP A 36 0.53 -3.36 8.10
CA ASP A 36 0.15 -2.09 7.49
C ASP A 36 0.35 -2.16 5.99
N VAL A 37 -0.75 -2.31 5.26
CA VAL A 37 -0.73 -2.61 3.82
C VAL A 37 -1.73 -1.70 3.10
N VAL A 38 -1.32 -1.18 1.95
CA VAL A 38 -2.20 -0.48 1.01
C VAL A 38 -2.34 -1.32 -0.24
N LEU A 39 -3.57 -1.67 -0.61
CA LEU A 39 -3.87 -2.32 -1.87
C LEU A 39 -4.09 -1.25 -2.94
N LEU A 40 -3.31 -1.31 -4.00
CA LEU A 40 -3.38 -0.38 -5.12
C LEU A 40 -3.91 -1.10 -6.37
N ASP A 41 -4.61 -0.36 -7.23
CA ASP A 41 -4.81 -0.79 -8.60
C ASP A 41 -3.47 -0.84 -9.34
N ALA A 42 -3.22 -1.90 -10.11
CA ALA A 42 -1.93 -2.12 -10.76
C ALA A 42 -1.66 -1.10 -11.88
N GLU A 43 -2.72 -0.63 -12.54
CA GLU A 43 -2.60 0.26 -13.70
C GLU A 43 -2.76 1.73 -13.27
N THR A 44 -3.76 2.03 -12.44
CA THR A 44 -4.07 3.42 -12.06
C THR A 44 -3.35 3.88 -10.79
N LEU A 45 -2.80 2.95 -10.00
CA LEU A 45 -2.24 3.19 -8.67
C LEU A 45 -3.23 3.80 -7.67
N GLU A 46 -4.54 3.74 -7.95
CA GLU A 46 -5.57 4.17 -7.02
C GLU A 46 -5.66 3.22 -5.82
N VAL A 47 -5.94 3.78 -4.64
CA VAL A 47 -6.13 2.97 -3.42
C VAL A 47 -7.46 2.21 -3.49
N LYS A 48 -7.36 0.88 -3.48
CA LYS A 48 -8.49 -0.06 -3.34
C LYS A 48 -8.84 -0.30 -1.88
N ALA A 49 -7.84 -0.51 -1.04
CA ALA A 49 -8.02 -0.73 0.39
C ALA A 49 -6.81 -0.28 1.20
N THR A 50 -7.02 0.02 2.47
CA THR A 50 -5.96 0.25 3.47
C THR A 50 -6.21 -0.62 4.69
N LEU A 51 -5.17 -1.34 5.09
CA LEU A 51 -5.15 -2.19 6.26
C LEU A 51 -4.16 -1.59 7.27
N VAL A 52 -4.56 -1.51 8.53
CA VAL A 52 -3.70 -1.11 9.65
C VAL A 52 -3.73 -2.23 10.66
N MET A 53 -2.56 -2.77 11.00
CA MET A 53 -2.42 -3.93 11.89
C MET A 53 -3.29 -5.13 11.46
N GLY A 54 -3.48 -5.32 10.15
CA GLY A 54 -4.29 -6.40 9.58
C GLY A 54 -5.79 -6.14 9.56
N CYS A 55 -6.26 -5.00 10.09
CA CYS A 55 -7.65 -4.59 10.01
C CYS A 55 -7.88 -3.66 8.84
N THR A 56 -8.85 -3.96 7.97
CA THR A 56 -9.28 -3.04 6.91
C THR A 56 -9.92 -1.80 7.53
N VAL A 57 -9.29 -0.64 7.33
CA VAL A 57 -9.78 0.67 7.81
C VAL A 57 -10.36 1.53 6.68
N PHE A 58 -10.04 1.18 5.43
CA PHE A 58 -10.59 1.79 4.24
C PHE A 58 -10.75 0.74 3.16
N GLU A 59 -11.88 0.75 2.48
CA GLU A 59 -12.13 -0.05 1.29
C GLU A 59 -12.96 0.80 0.31
N ARG A 60 -12.49 0.90 -0.93
CA ARG A 60 -13.20 1.60 -1.99
C ARG A 60 -14.34 0.70 -2.45
N GLN A 61 -15.58 1.18 -2.28
CA GLN A 61 -16.75 0.49 -2.82
C GLN A 61 -16.73 0.63 -4.34
N TYR A 62 -16.62 -0.50 -5.04
CA TYR A 62 -16.91 -0.57 -6.45
C TYR A 62 -18.40 -0.92 -6.58
N SER A 63 -19.21 0.01 -7.08
CA SER A 63 -20.52 -0.35 -7.60
C SER A 63 -20.29 -1.24 -8.81
N ASP A 64 -20.76 -2.48 -8.76
CA ASP A 64 -20.72 -3.41 -9.88
C ASP A 64 -21.30 -2.72 -11.12
N ARG A 65 -20.46 -2.48 -12.12
CA ARG A 65 -20.83 -1.89 -13.42
C ARG A 65 -20.59 -2.94 -14.49
N SER A 66 -21.28 -4.06 -14.38
CA SER A 66 -21.35 -5.06 -15.45
C SER A 66 -22.46 -6.09 -15.25
N VAL A 67 -23.71 -5.66 -15.47
CA VAL A 67 -24.64 -6.44 -16.31
C VAL A 67 -25.26 -5.47 -17.31
N ASP A 68 -24.48 -5.07 -18.31
CA ASP A 68 -24.95 -4.44 -19.54
C ASP A 68 -23.93 -4.75 -20.64
N LEU A 69 -24.00 -5.98 -21.17
CA LEU A 69 -23.55 -6.40 -22.50
C LEU A 69 -24.53 -7.44 -23.04
#